data_AF-A0A4V0ZFU2-F1
#
_entry.id   AF-A0A4V0ZFU2-F1
#
_cell.length_a   1.000
_cell.length_b   1.000
_cell.length_c   1.000
_cell.angle_alpha   90.00
_cell.angle_beta   90.00
_cell.angle_gamma   90.00
#
_symmetry.space_group_name_H-M   'P 1'
#
loop_
_entity.id
_entity.type
_entity.pdbx_description
1 polymer ?
#
loop_
_entity_poly.entity_id
_entity_poly.type
_entity_poly.pdbx_seq_one_letter_code
_entity_poly.pdbx_strand_id
1 'polypeptide(L)'
;MNLKSTKLALIGLLLSITGFANAGLIEYDLLSISDRYGASSAVYNGDGYIGAYRSSYSGIFCLERETCKTALQVDISDLFALGNITLNSVQLSFELKESSAGTQNITASAFNSQGQLSHHFLAPSAYAQSIFSVTGQTANTLDITNLFTQGFNLGHNWFGLHLNASTEYMWTWTQAGYDRDDAKVRITVDYSVNDIPEPSTLAIFALGILGLASRKFKR
;
A
#
# COMPACT_ATOMS: atom_id res chain seq x y z
N MET A 1 -12.50 2.22 -54.17
CA MET A 1 -12.12 1.48 -52.95
C MET A 1 -13.15 0.40 -52.69
N ASN A 2 -12.76 -0.87 -52.55
CA ASN A 2 -13.70 -1.95 -52.29
C ASN A 2 -14.12 -1.91 -50.80
N LEU A 3 -15.42 -1.89 -50.50
CA LEU A 3 -15.95 -1.77 -49.12
C LEU A 3 -15.34 -2.78 -48.13
N LYS A 4 -14.84 -3.91 -48.63
CA LYS A 4 -14.14 -4.93 -47.83
C LYS A 4 -12.81 -4.44 -47.23
N SER A 5 -12.08 -3.57 -47.93
CA SER A 5 -10.77 -3.04 -47.49
C SER A 5 -10.89 -1.91 -46.46
N THR A 6 -11.92 -1.07 -46.59
CA THR A 6 -12.20 0.02 -45.64
C THR A 6 -12.65 -0.51 -44.28
N LYS A 7 -13.44 -1.59 -44.28
CA LYS A 7 -13.85 -2.29 -43.04
C LYS A 7 -12.67 -2.88 -42.28
N LEU A 8 -11.67 -3.43 -42.98
CA LEU A 8 -10.48 -4.01 -42.36
C LEU A 8 -9.58 -2.94 -41.72
N ALA A 9 -9.41 -1.79 -42.39
CA ALA A 9 -8.66 -0.66 -41.85
C ALA A 9 -9.35 -0.05 -40.62
N LEU A 10 -10.69 0.01 -40.62
CA LEU A 10 -11.47 0.47 -39.48
C LEU A 10 -11.38 -0.48 -38.27
N ILE A 11 -11.38 -1.80 -38.51
CA ILE A 11 -11.19 -2.79 -37.43
C ILE A 11 -9.78 -2.70 -36.84
N GLY A 12 -8.75 -2.52 -37.66
CA GLY A 12 -7.37 -2.29 -37.19
C GLY A 12 -7.23 -0.98 -36.40
N LEU A 13 -7.90 0.09 -36.83
CA LEU A 13 -7.94 1.36 -36.11
C LEU A 13 -8.71 1.25 -34.78
N LEU A 14 -9.84 0.54 -34.75
CA LEU A 14 -10.62 0.30 -33.54
C LEU A 14 -9.84 -0.50 -32.49
N LEU A 15 -9.00 -1.46 -32.91
CA LEU A 15 -8.13 -2.20 -32.01
C LEU A 15 -7.00 -1.32 -31.45
N SER A 16 -6.50 -0.35 -32.22
CA SER A 16 -5.46 0.59 -31.78
C SER A 16 -5.92 1.68 -30.79
N ILE A 17 -7.22 1.80 -30.50
CA ILE A 17 -7.75 2.82 -29.57
C ILE A 17 -8.10 2.17 -28.21
N THR A 18 -7.74 0.91 -27.98
CA THR A 18 -7.93 0.27 -26.67
C THR A 18 -6.80 0.64 -25.72
N GLY A 19 -6.67 1.94 -25.43
CA GLY A 19 -5.89 2.44 -24.30
C GLY A 19 -6.62 2.05 -23.02
N PHE A 20 -6.35 0.85 -22.51
CA PHE A 20 -6.84 0.44 -21.20
C PHE A 20 -6.15 1.33 -20.18
N ALA A 21 -6.91 2.18 -19.48
CA ALA A 21 -6.45 2.78 -18.25
C ALA A 21 -6.08 1.63 -17.29
N ASN A 22 -4.78 1.39 -17.12
CA ASN A 22 -4.29 0.30 -16.30
C ASN A 22 -4.28 0.75 -14.83
N ALA A 23 -5.48 0.83 -14.25
CA ALA A 23 -5.65 0.98 -12.82
C ALA A 23 -5.45 -0.39 -12.16
N GLY A 24 -4.54 -0.45 -11.21
CA GLY A 24 -4.21 -1.65 -10.45
C GLY A 24 -4.51 -1.47 -8.97
N LEU A 25 -4.73 -2.59 -8.32
CA LEU A 25 -4.91 -2.68 -6.87
C LEU A 25 -3.89 -3.67 -6.33
N ILE A 26 -3.11 -3.26 -5.34
CA ILE A 26 -2.23 -4.13 -4.57
C ILE A 26 -2.68 -4.10 -3.11
N GLU A 27 -2.73 -5.26 -2.47
CA GLU A 27 -3.03 -5.40 -1.05
C GLU A 27 -1.87 -6.11 -0.36
N TYR A 28 -1.48 -5.56 0.80
CA TYR A 28 -0.46 -6.13 1.66
C TYR A 28 -1.10 -6.62 2.96
N ASP A 29 -1.01 -7.93 3.19
CA ASP A 29 -1.47 -8.58 4.41
C ASP A 29 -0.41 -8.50 5.51
N LEU A 30 -0.68 -7.73 6.57
CA LEU A 30 0.26 -7.55 7.68
C LEU A 30 -0.17 -8.40 8.87
N LEU A 31 0.58 -9.47 9.14
CA LEU A 31 0.35 -10.33 10.30
C LEU A 31 1.08 -9.81 11.54
N SER A 32 0.59 -10.17 12.73
CA SER A 32 1.31 -9.93 13.99
C SER A 32 2.60 -10.72 13.99
N ILE A 33 3.78 -10.09 14.08
CA ILE A 33 5.09 -10.79 14.01
C ILE A 33 5.82 -10.90 15.34
N SER A 34 5.39 -10.17 16.37
CA SER A 34 6.01 -10.23 17.69
C SER A 34 5.36 -11.26 18.59
N ASP A 35 6.20 -12.08 19.23
CA ASP A 35 5.73 -12.96 20.29
C ASP A 35 5.38 -12.20 21.57
N ARG A 36 4.34 -12.67 22.27
CA ARG A 36 3.98 -12.15 23.58
C ARG A 36 5.18 -12.29 24.53
N TYR A 37 5.53 -11.20 25.21
CA TYR A 37 6.68 -11.11 26.12
C TYR A 37 8.06 -11.18 25.45
N GLY A 38 8.16 -10.94 24.15
CA GLY A 38 9.46 -10.78 23.49
C GLY A 38 10.27 -9.61 24.08
N ALA A 39 11.60 -9.76 24.06
CA ALA A 39 12.54 -8.74 24.55
C ALA A 39 12.55 -7.51 23.63
N SER A 40 12.60 -6.29 24.18
CA SER A 40 12.60 -5.04 23.39
C SER A 40 13.79 -4.87 22.43
N SER A 41 14.81 -5.72 22.53
CA SER A 41 15.95 -5.75 21.62
C SER A 41 15.74 -6.60 20.36
N ALA A 42 14.62 -7.32 20.23
CA ALA A 42 14.39 -8.16 19.06
C ALA A 42 14.15 -7.31 17.80
N VAL A 43 14.60 -7.81 16.65
CA VAL A 43 14.39 -7.22 15.33
C VAL A 43 13.75 -8.28 14.45
N TYR A 44 12.70 -7.91 13.73
CA TYR A 44 11.94 -8.78 12.86
C TYR A 44 12.13 -8.35 11.40
N ASN A 45 12.38 -9.33 10.54
CA ASN A 45 12.51 -9.13 9.10
C ASN A 45 11.18 -9.48 8.41
N GLY A 46 10.89 -8.84 7.28
CA GLY A 46 9.69 -9.13 6.49
C GLY A 46 8.48 -8.27 6.89
N ASP A 47 7.35 -8.50 6.24
CA ASP A 47 6.15 -7.70 6.43
C ASP A 47 5.42 -8.06 7.73
N GLY A 48 4.79 -7.06 8.35
CA GLY A 48 3.93 -7.29 9.50
C GLY A 48 3.89 -6.13 10.48
N TYR A 49 3.34 -6.41 11.65
CA TYR A 49 3.23 -5.42 12.72
C TYR A 49 3.52 -6.00 14.10
N ILE A 50 3.81 -5.09 15.03
CA ILE A 50 4.10 -5.38 16.43
C ILE A 50 3.31 -4.42 17.32
N GLY A 51 2.66 -4.96 18.35
CA GLY A 51 2.20 -4.18 19.49
C GLY A 51 3.31 -4.10 20.53
N ALA A 52 3.59 -2.91 21.02
CA ALA A 52 4.68 -2.66 21.96
C ALA A 52 4.16 -1.91 23.18
N TYR A 53 4.30 -2.54 24.35
CA TYR A 53 4.28 -1.85 25.63
C TYR A 53 5.64 -1.20 25.90
N ARG A 54 5.72 -0.26 26.84
CA ARG A 54 6.96 0.49 27.13
C ARG A 54 8.22 -0.36 27.33
N SER A 55 8.09 -1.58 27.87
CA SER A 55 9.23 -2.45 28.19
C SER A 55 9.16 -3.85 27.59
N SER A 56 8.19 -4.15 26.73
CA SER A 56 8.05 -5.48 26.11
C SER A 56 7.21 -5.44 24.85
N TYR A 57 7.32 -6.47 24.01
CA TYR A 57 6.33 -6.75 22.99
C TYR A 57 5.08 -7.41 23.55
N SER A 58 4.01 -7.27 22.79
CA SER A 58 2.73 -7.93 23.00
C SER A 58 2.22 -8.41 21.65
N GLY A 59 1.79 -9.67 21.59
CA GLY A 59 1.08 -10.21 20.43
C GLY A 59 -0.33 -9.64 20.35
N ILE A 60 -0.42 -8.35 20.02
CA ILE A 60 -1.61 -7.52 20.02
C ILE A 60 -1.44 -6.44 18.94
N PHE A 61 -2.53 -6.00 18.34
CA PHE A 61 -2.59 -4.70 17.69
C PHE A 61 -3.20 -3.72 18.70
N CYS A 62 -2.46 -2.70 19.12
CA CYS A 62 -2.89 -1.83 20.21
C CYS A 62 -2.74 -0.35 19.90
N LEU A 63 -3.72 0.40 20.38
CA LEU A 63 -3.83 1.85 20.34
C LEU A 63 -4.28 2.30 21.73
N GLU A 64 -3.41 2.08 22.72
CA GLU A 64 -3.71 2.38 24.11
C GLU A 64 -3.02 3.67 24.54
N ARG A 65 -3.74 4.49 25.30
CA ARG A 65 -3.21 5.71 25.93
C ARG A 65 -1.90 5.42 26.66
N GLU A 66 -0.81 6.00 26.17
CA GLU A 66 0.52 6.04 26.80
C GLU A 66 1.17 4.69 27.16
N THR A 67 0.53 3.57 26.83
CA THR A 67 0.85 2.25 27.39
C THR A 67 1.20 1.26 26.30
N CYS A 68 0.44 1.22 25.21
CA CYS A 68 0.67 0.32 24.09
C CYS A 68 0.54 1.03 22.75
N LYS A 69 1.50 0.79 21.86
CA LYS A 69 1.55 1.40 20.53
C LYS A 69 1.84 0.34 19.49
N THR A 70 1.43 0.61 18.26
CA THR A 70 1.68 -0.32 17.15
C THR A 70 2.71 0.26 16.19
N ALA A 71 3.69 -0.55 15.79
CA ALA A 71 4.53 -0.26 14.65
C ALA A 71 4.32 -1.35 13.60
N LEU A 72 4.30 -0.97 12.32
CA LEU A 72 4.15 -1.89 11.20
C LEU A 72 5.16 -1.57 10.11
N GLN A 73 5.45 -2.55 9.26
CA GLN A 73 6.23 -2.36 8.05
C GLN A 73 5.76 -3.25 6.90
N VAL A 74 6.09 -2.82 5.68
CA VAL A 74 5.84 -3.57 4.46
C VAL A 74 6.90 -3.26 3.38
N ASP A 75 7.32 -4.28 2.65
CA ASP A 75 8.12 -4.17 1.43
C ASP A 75 7.23 -3.70 0.27
N ILE A 76 7.57 -2.55 -0.29
CA ILE A 76 6.84 -1.92 -1.40
C ILE A 76 7.70 -1.86 -2.67
N SER A 77 8.76 -2.69 -2.74
CA SER A 77 9.66 -2.78 -3.89
C SER A 77 8.94 -3.21 -5.18
N ASP A 78 7.86 -3.96 -5.07
CA ASP A 78 6.99 -4.35 -6.17
C ASP A 78 6.36 -3.15 -6.87
N LEU A 79 5.97 -2.10 -6.14
CA LEU A 79 5.45 -0.85 -6.73
C LEU A 79 6.49 -0.15 -7.60
N PHE A 80 7.76 -0.16 -7.20
CA PHE A 80 8.83 0.40 -8.01
C PHE A 80 9.10 -0.45 -9.27
N ALA A 81 8.87 -1.76 -9.19
CA ALA A 81 9.01 -2.66 -10.34
C ALA A 81 7.93 -2.41 -11.42
N LEU A 82 6.81 -1.77 -11.08
CA LEU A 82 5.77 -1.36 -12.02
C LEU A 82 6.19 -0.17 -12.90
N GLY A 83 7.29 0.53 -12.57
CA GLY A 83 7.80 1.65 -13.33
C GLY A 83 7.10 2.97 -13.00
N ASN A 84 6.64 3.70 -14.02
CA ASN A 84 6.02 5.00 -13.84
C ASN A 84 4.55 4.82 -13.44
N ILE A 85 4.26 4.90 -12.15
CA ILE A 85 2.90 4.83 -11.60
C ILE A 85 2.50 6.14 -10.93
N THR A 86 1.20 6.40 -10.92
CA THR A 86 0.57 7.41 -10.05
C THR A 86 -0.19 6.67 -8.94
N LEU A 87 0.11 6.99 -7.69
CA LEU A 87 -0.66 6.49 -6.54
C LEU A 87 -1.98 7.28 -6.46
N ASN A 88 -3.11 6.60 -6.63
CA ASN A 88 -4.43 7.21 -6.59
C ASN A 88 -4.94 7.31 -5.15
N SER A 89 -4.83 6.22 -4.39
CA SER A 89 -5.13 6.20 -2.95
C SER A 89 -4.37 5.08 -2.25
N VAL A 90 -4.06 5.29 -0.97
CA VAL A 90 -3.50 4.26 -0.09
C VAL A 90 -4.24 4.24 1.22
N GLN A 91 -4.75 3.08 1.61
CA GLN A 91 -5.57 2.91 2.80
C GLN A 91 -4.93 1.90 3.75
N LEU A 92 -4.89 2.24 5.04
CA LEU A 92 -4.60 1.29 6.12
C LEU A 92 -5.91 0.86 6.76
N SER A 93 -6.22 -0.43 6.73
CA SER A 93 -7.37 -1.01 7.42
C SER A 93 -6.94 -1.90 8.58
N PHE A 94 -7.73 -1.93 9.64
CA PHE A 94 -7.57 -2.82 10.79
C PHE A 94 -8.86 -2.91 11.60
N GLU A 95 -8.98 -3.93 12.45
CA GLU A 95 -10.08 -4.14 13.38
C GLU A 95 -9.58 -4.02 14.82
N LEU A 96 -10.30 -3.20 15.60
CA LEU A 96 -10.19 -3.14 17.06
C LEU A 96 -11.39 -3.91 17.60
N LYS A 97 -11.21 -5.07 18.24
CA LYS A 97 -12.35 -5.89 18.71
C LYS A 97 -12.56 -5.80 20.22
N GLU A 98 -11.57 -5.35 20.97
CA GLU A 98 -11.58 -5.39 22.43
C GLU A 98 -11.55 -4.00 23.08
N SER A 99 -12.03 -3.96 24.33
CA SER A 99 -11.99 -2.81 25.24
C SER A 99 -12.94 -1.66 24.90
N SER A 100 -12.46 -0.42 24.78
CA SER A 100 -13.31 0.77 24.66
C SER A 100 -14.00 0.82 23.30
N ALA A 101 -15.31 1.10 23.29
CA ALA A 101 -16.06 1.42 22.07
C ALA A 101 -16.02 2.94 21.74
N GLY A 102 -15.19 3.71 22.46
CA GLY A 102 -15.05 5.15 22.24
C GLY A 102 -14.39 5.49 20.91
N THR A 103 -14.20 6.79 20.68
CA THR A 103 -13.45 7.32 19.54
C THR A 103 -12.28 8.13 20.06
N GLN A 104 -11.11 7.99 19.42
CA GLN A 104 -9.93 8.77 19.75
C GLN A 104 -9.15 9.18 18.52
N ASN A 105 -8.32 10.22 18.68
CA ASN A 105 -7.32 10.56 17.68
C ASN A 105 -6.04 9.75 17.92
N ILE A 106 -5.46 9.27 16.82
CA ILE A 106 -4.13 8.69 16.79
C ILE A 106 -3.21 9.51 15.89
N THR A 107 -1.93 9.54 16.23
CA THR A 107 -0.87 10.06 15.37
C THR A 107 -0.22 8.89 14.64
N ALA A 108 -0.25 8.93 13.32
CA ALA A 108 0.47 8.01 12.46
C ALA A 108 1.76 8.68 11.99
N SER A 109 2.91 8.05 12.22
CA SER A 109 4.24 8.56 11.87
C SER A 109 4.93 7.61 10.91
N ALA A 110 5.16 8.05 9.67
CA ALA A 110 5.75 7.24 8.63
C ALA A 110 7.28 7.34 8.64
N PHE A 111 7.94 6.19 8.51
CA PHE A 111 9.39 6.06 8.55
C PHE A 111 9.87 4.98 7.57
N ASN A 112 11.16 5.00 7.23
CA ASN A 112 11.77 3.92 6.45
C ASN A 112 12.24 2.84 7.42
N SER A 113 11.61 1.67 7.40
CA SER A 113 11.96 0.58 8.31
C SER A 113 13.16 -0.24 7.83
N GLN A 114 13.55 -0.10 6.56
CA GLN A 114 14.65 -0.85 5.95
C GLN A 114 14.52 -2.38 6.11
N GLY A 115 13.28 -2.88 6.23
CA GLY A 115 12.98 -4.29 6.45
C GLY A 115 13.28 -4.79 7.86
N GLN A 116 13.57 -3.90 8.81
CA GLN A 116 13.96 -4.24 10.17
C GLN A 116 13.00 -3.62 11.18
N LEU A 117 11.91 -4.31 11.50
CA LEU A 117 10.94 -3.82 12.49
C LEU A 117 11.44 -4.15 13.90
N SER A 118 11.50 -3.15 14.77
CA SER A 118 11.98 -3.29 16.16
C SER A 118 11.06 -2.57 17.14
N HIS A 119 11.39 -2.61 18.43
CA HIS A 119 10.59 -2.02 19.51
C HIS A 119 10.55 -0.50 19.38
N HIS A 120 9.55 0.00 18.66
CA HIS A 120 9.32 1.42 18.47
C HIS A 120 8.23 1.91 19.44
N PHE A 121 8.56 1.98 20.73
CA PHE A 121 7.64 2.61 21.68
C PHE A 121 7.53 4.14 21.48
N LEU A 122 8.59 4.75 20.96
CA LEU A 122 8.55 6.10 20.43
C LEU A 122 8.57 6.04 18.90
N ALA A 123 7.95 7.02 18.25
CA ALA A 123 8.02 7.13 16.80
C ALA A 123 9.49 7.25 16.38
N PRO A 124 9.93 6.47 15.37
CA PRO A 124 11.24 6.66 14.74
C PRO A 124 11.36 8.07 14.12
N SER A 125 12.53 8.38 13.54
CA SER A 125 12.71 9.61 12.76
C SER A 125 11.78 9.63 11.55
N ALA A 126 10.57 10.16 11.75
CA ALA A 126 9.51 10.13 10.77
C ALA A 126 9.74 11.19 9.69
N TYR A 127 9.53 10.82 8.44
CA TYR A 127 9.55 11.77 7.33
C TYR A 127 8.18 12.42 7.09
N ALA A 128 7.10 11.84 7.61
CA ALA A 128 5.75 12.38 7.51
C ALA A 128 4.88 11.96 8.71
N GLN A 129 3.88 12.78 9.04
CA GLN A 129 2.91 12.51 10.10
C GLN A 129 1.49 12.93 9.70
N SER A 130 0.49 12.25 10.23
CA SER A 130 -0.92 12.60 10.08
C SER A 130 -1.71 12.17 11.31
N ILE A 131 -2.84 12.82 11.55
CA ILE A 131 -3.75 12.51 12.66
C ILE A 131 -5.02 11.92 12.08
N PHE A 132 -5.47 10.81 12.67
CA PHE A 132 -6.67 10.11 12.27
C PHE A 132 -7.59 9.87 13.46
N SER A 133 -8.90 9.85 13.21
CA SER A 133 -9.90 9.42 14.19
C SER A 133 -10.15 7.93 14.04
N VAL A 134 -10.09 7.18 15.15
CA VAL A 134 -10.36 5.75 15.20
C VAL A 134 -11.41 5.44 16.26
N THR A 135 -12.22 4.42 16.01
CA THR A 135 -13.26 3.96 16.94
C THR A 135 -12.96 2.52 17.32
N GLY A 136 -13.07 2.20 18.61
CA GLY A 136 -12.85 0.84 19.08
C GLY A 136 -14.06 -0.06 18.88
N GLN A 137 -13.89 -1.38 19.05
CA GLN A 137 -14.91 -2.39 18.76
C GLN A 137 -15.48 -2.35 17.33
N THR A 138 -14.69 -1.90 16.35
CA THR A 138 -15.07 -1.84 14.93
C THR A 138 -13.87 -1.93 14.01
N ALA A 139 -14.14 -2.19 12.73
CA ALA A 139 -13.20 -1.94 11.64
C ALA A 139 -12.95 -0.44 11.46
N ASN A 140 -11.71 -0.10 11.16
CA ASN A 140 -11.25 1.26 10.87
C ASN A 140 -10.47 1.25 9.56
N THR A 141 -10.58 2.33 8.81
CA THR A 141 -9.82 2.56 7.57
C THR A 141 -9.29 3.99 7.58
N LEU A 142 -7.99 4.13 7.38
CA LEU A 142 -7.27 5.39 7.39
C LEU A 142 -6.74 5.67 5.99
N ASP A 143 -7.01 6.85 5.45
CA ASP A 143 -6.37 7.32 4.21
C ASP A 143 -4.94 7.79 4.53
N ILE A 144 -3.97 6.93 4.23
CA ILE A 144 -2.54 7.19 4.44
C ILE A 144 -1.82 7.62 3.15
N THR A 145 -2.56 8.00 2.09
CA THR A 145 -2.01 8.35 0.78
C THR A 145 -0.85 9.34 0.88
N ASN A 146 -1.03 10.42 1.63
CA ASN A 146 0.01 11.45 1.78
C ASN A 146 1.26 10.94 2.52
N LEU A 147 1.11 10.04 3.49
CA LEU A 147 2.23 9.44 4.21
C LEU A 147 3.00 8.46 3.32
N PHE A 148 2.26 7.63 2.60
CA PHE A 148 2.82 6.61 1.72
C PHE A 148 3.53 7.23 0.52
N THR A 149 2.87 8.16 -0.17
CA THR A 149 3.43 8.87 -1.35
C THR A 149 4.71 9.63 -1.01
N GLN A 150 4.84 10.21 0.19
CA GLN A 150 6.09 10.84 0.61
C GLN A 150 7.25 9.84 0.70
N GLY A 151 7.02 8.67 1.30
CA GLY A 151 8.02 7.61 1.36
C GLY A 151 8.38 7.06 -0.02
N PHE A 152 7.36 6.84 -0.85
CA PHE A 152 7.51 6.38 -2.23
C PHE A 152 8.35 7.35 -3.08
N ASN A 153 8.08 8.66 -2.99
CA ASN A 153 8.84 9.70 -3.71
C ASN A 153 10.28 9.85 -3.21
N LEU A 154 10.55 9.48 -1.96
CA LEU A 154 11.92 9.41 -1.41
C LEU A 154 12.67 8.15 -1.87
N GLY A 155 12.03 7.25 -2.62
CA GLY A 155 12.63 6.00 -3.10
C GLY A 155 12.78 4.95 -2.00
N HIS A 156 11.99 5.03 -0.92
CA HIS A 156 12.00 4.01 0.12
C HIS A 156 11.29 2.75 -0.39
N ASN A 157 12.01 1.63 -0.44
CA ASN A 157 11.45 0.32 -0.75
C ASN A 157 10.75 -0.35 0.45
N TRP A 158 10.86 0.23 1.64
CA TRP A 158 10.15 -0.20 2.84
C TRP A 158 9.34 0.95 3.41
N PHE A 159 8.04 0.71 3.60
CA PHE A 159 7.15 1.64 4.27
C PHE A 159 6.89 1.17 5.70
N GLY A 160 7.30 2.00 6.67
CA GLY A 160 7.02 1.79 8.08
C GLY A 160 6.01 2.80 8.61
N LEU A 161 5.14 2.37 9.53
CA LEU A 161 4.21 3.27 10.21
C LEU A 161 4.16 2.99 11.70
N HIS A 162 4.29 4.06 12.49
CA HIS A 162 4.11 4.04 13.94
C HIS A 162 2.79 4.70 14.31
N LEU A 163 1.96 4.00 15.08
CA LEU A 163 0.64 4.44 15.52
C LEU A 163 0.65 4.72 17.02
N ASN A 164 0.37 5.97 17.37
CA ASN A 164 0.35 6.43 18.76
C ASN A 164 -1.03 6.97 19.14
N ALA A 165 -1.63 6.42 20.18
CA ALA A 165 -2.91 6.83 20.74
C ALA A 165 -2.73 7.67 22.01
N SER A 166 -3.76 8.44 22.38
CA SER A 166 -3.64 9.45 23.44
C SER A 166 -4.70 9.39 24.54
N THR A 167 -5.87 8.79 24.33
CA THR A 167 -6.99 8.93 25.27
C THR A 167 -7.63 7.61 25.69
N GLU A 168 -7.87 6.71 24.74
CA GLU A 168 -8.61 5.48 24.97
C GLU A 168 -7.68 4.27 25.04
N TYR A 169 -8.21 3.15 25.56
CA TYR A 169 -7.54 1.87 25.54
C TYR A 169 -8.27 0.95 24.56
N MET A 170 -7.72 0.81 23.36
CA MET A 170 -8.30 -0.01 22.29
C MET A 170 -7.25 -0.99 21.77
N TRP A 171 -7.66 -2.23 21.54
CA TRP A 171 -6.74 -3.25 21.06
C TRP A 171 -7.46 -4.43 20.40
N THR A 172 -6.65 -5.29 19.77
CA THR A 172 -7.03 -6.63 19.32
C THR A 172 -5.95 -7.64 19.64
N TRP A 173 -6.30 -8.71 20.36
CA TRP A 173 -5.37 -9.81 20.65
C TRP A 173 -5.08 -10.62 19.39
N THR A 174 -3.79 -10.90 19.14
CA THR A 174 -3.35 -11.63 17.94
C THR A 174 -2.35 -12.75 18.26
N GLN A 175 -2.17 -13.09 19.54
CA GLN A 175 -1.41 -14.25 19.98
C GLN A 175 -1.92 -14.80 21.31
N ALA A 176 -1.32 -15.91 21.78
CA ALA A 176 -1.69 -16.63 23.00
C ALA A 176 -3.09 -17.28 22.90
N GLY A 177 -3.34 -17.96 21.79
CA GLY A 177 -4.60 -18.66 21.50
C GLY A 177 -5.51 -17.94 20.50
N TYR A 178 -5.11 -16.75 20.05
CA TYR A 178 -5.78 -15.94 19.02
C TYR A 178 -5.11 -16.12 17.66
N ASP A 179 -5.80 -15.73 16.59
CA ASP A 179 -5.25 -15.72 15.24
C ASP A 179 -4.24 -14.56 15.10
N ARG A 180 -3.11 -14.78 14.43
CA ARG A 180 -2.13 -13.71 14.14
C ARG A 180 -2.70 -12.62 13.24
N ASP A 181 -3.77 -12.93 12.53
CA ASP A 181 -4.50 -12.03 11.66
C ASP A 181 -5.77 -11.44 12.28
N ASP A 182 -6.00 -11.63 13.59
CA ASP A 182 -7.28 -11.22 14.20
C ASP A 182 -7.56 -9.72 14.04
N ALA A 183 -6.52 -8.88 14.03
CA ALA A 183 -6.64 -7.44 13.82
C ALA A 183 -6.81 -7.03 12.34
N LYS A 184 -6.72 -7.96 11.38
CA LYS A 184 -6.88 -7.74 9.93
C LYS A 184 -6.17 -6.48 9.40
N VAL A 185 -4.89 -6.34 9.75
CA VAL A 185 -4.12 -5.16 9.36
C VAL A 185 -3.75 -5.27 7.88
N ARG A 186 -4.23 -4.34 7.06
CA ARG A 186 -4.05 -4.33 5.60
C ARG A 186 -3.64 -2.97 5.09
N ILE A 187 -2.71 -2.94 4.14
CA ILE A 187 -2.46 -1.75 3.33
C ILE A 187 -2.94 -2.04 1.92
N THR A 188 -3.86 -1.22 1.42
CA THR A 188 -4.39 -1.32 0.06
C THR A 188 -3.94 -0.12 -0.74
N VAL A 189 -3.28 -0.35 -1.87
CA VAL A 189 -2.75 0.66 -2.78
C VAL A 189 -3.53 0.59 -4.09
N ASP A 190 -4.26 1.66 -4.38
CA ASP A 190 -4.83 1.93 -5.71
C ASP A 190 -3.85 2.81 -6.49
N TYR A 191 -3.44 2.35 -7.66
CA TYR A 191 -2.52 3.06 -8.52
C TYR A 191 -2.96 3.00 -9.98
N SER A 192 -2.47 3.93 -10.77
CA SER A 192 -2.56 3.90 -12.23
C SER A 192 -1.16 3.81 -12.82
N VAL A 193 -0.97 2.92 -13.79
CA VAL A 193 0.26 2.94 -14.59
C VAL A 193 0.14 4.11 -15.55
N ASN A 194 1.08 5.05 -15.45
CA ASN A 194 1.14 6.15 -16.40
C ASN A 194 1.63 5.57 -17.71
N ASP A 195 0.80 5.65 -18.75
CA ASP A 195 1.13 5.13 -20.07
C ASP A 195 2.51 5.65 -20.49
N ILE A 196 3.42 4.70 -20.71
CA ILE A 196 4.60 4.97 -21.51
C ILE A 196 4.05 5.33 -22.90
N PRO A 197 4.38 6.50 -23.48
CA PRO A 197 3.92 6.86 -24.82
C PRO A 197 4.17 5.66 -25.71
N GLU A 198 3.09 5.11 -26.28
CA GLU A 198 3.16 3.80 -26.92
C GLU A 198 4.38 3.74 -27.84
N PRO A 199 5.17 2.64 -27.77
CA PRO A 199 6.37 2.57 -28.55
C PRO A 199 5.97 2.76 -30.01
N SER A 200 6.90 3.32 -30.76
CA SER A 200 6.87 3.49 -32.21
C SER A 200 6.39 2.25 -32.99
N THR A 201 6.11 1.10 -32.38
CA THR A 201 5.26 0.00 -32.85
C THR A 201 3.98 0.45 -33.55
N LEU A 202 3.19 1.39 -32.99
CA LEU A 202 1.96 1.86 -33.66
C LEU A 202 2.30 2.70 -34.90
N ALA A 203 3.33 3.53 -34.78
CA ALA A 203 3.88 4.29 -35.91
C ALA A 203 4.50 3.38 -36.98
N ILE A 204 5.20 2.30 -36.60
CA ILE A 204 5.83 1.29 -37.47
C ILE A 204 4.77 0.44 -38.13
N PHE A 205 3.70 0.07 -37.42
CA PHE A 205 2.55 -0.62 -37.98
C PHE A 205 1.81 0.26 -39.00
N ALA A 206 1.56 1.53 -38.65
CA ALA A 206 0.97 2.51 -39.55
C ALA A 206 1.86 2.75 -40.80
N LEU A 207 3.16 2.94 -40.60
CA LEU A 207 4.15 3.06 -41.68
C LEU A 207 4.23 1.78 -42.53
N GLY A 208 4.09 0.61 -41.91
CA GLY A 208 4.03 -0.68 -42.60
C GLY A 208 2.79 -0.81 -43.49
N ILE A 209 1.61 -0.41 -42.99
CA ILE A 209 0.37 -0.36 -43.79
C ILE A 209 0.50 0.68 -44.92
N LEU A 210 1.04 1.87 -44.64
CA LEU A 210 1.26 2.91 -45.65
C LEU A 210 2.25 2.44 -46.73
N GLY A 211 3.34 1.78 -46.33
CA GLY A 211 4.28 1.13 -47.24
C GLY A 211 3.60 0.08 -48.11
N LEU A 212 2.76 -0.77 -47.53
CA LEU A 212 2.02 -1.81 -48.25
C LEU A 212 0.95 -1.24 -49.19
N ALA A 213 0.27 -0.17 -48.79
CA ALA A 213 -0.70 0.55 -49.60
C ALA A 213 -0.02 1.28 -50.77
N SER A 214 1.13 1.92 -50.55
CA SER A 214 1.89 2.64 -51.59
C SER A 214 2.28 1.74 -52.77
N ARG A 215 2.50 0.44 -52.52
CA ARG A 215 2.83 -0.56 -53.55
C ARG A 215 1.67 -0.86 -54.50
N LYS A 216 0.41 -0.66 -54.07
CA LYS A 216 -0.79 -0.94 -54.89
C LYS A 216 -1.17 0.19 -55.84
N PHE A 217 -0.66 1.41 -55.63
CA PHE A 217 -1.00 2.59 -56.46
C PHE A 217 -0.03 2.84 -57.62
N LYS A 218 0.99 2.00 -57.80
CA LYS A 218 2.00 2.12 -58.87
C LYS A 218 1.77 1.20 -60.08
N ARG A 219 0.51 0.85 -60.37
CA ARG A 219 0.11 0.19 -61.62
C ARG A 219 -0.91 1.04 -62.36
#